data_AF-A0A6I5C6G3-F1
#
_entry.id   AF-A0A6I5C6G3-F1
#
_cell.length_a   1.000
_cell.length_b   1.000
_cell.length_c   1.000
_cell.angle_alpha   90.00
_cell.angle_beta   90.00
_cell.angle_gamma   90.00
#
_symmetry.space_group_name_H-M   'P 1'
#
loop_
_entity.id
_entity.type
_entity.pdbx_description
1 polymer ?
#
loop_
_entity_poly.entity_id
_entity_poly.type
_entity_poly.pdbx_seq_one_letter_code
_entity_poly.pdbx_strand_id
1 'polypeptide(L)' 'VYGMVFARSTSDAETGYALTAAEVAADARRAAAATAAVDTGRLVAA' A
#
# COMPACT_ATOMS: atom_id res chain seq x y z
N VAL A 1 3.89 -11.16 8.81
CA VAL A 1 4.02 -10.08 7.80
C VAL A 1 4.63 -8.87 8.48
N TYR A 2 5.69 -8.28 7.94
CA TYR A 2 6.34 -7.10 8.53
C TYR A 2 5.75 -5.76 8.03
N GLY A 3 5.17 -5.77 6.82
CA GLY A 3 4.66 -4.58 6.16
C GLY A 3 4.26 -4.85 4.72
N MET A 4 4.05 -3.77 3.95
CA MET A 4 3.72 -3.80 2.52
C MET A 4 4.73 -2.94 1.75
N VAL A 5 5.46 -3.54 0.81
CA VAL A 5 6.36 -2.81 -0.09
C VAL A 5 5.53 -2.10 -1.15
N PHE A 6 5.81 -0.82 -1.41
CA PHE A 6 5.04 -0.03 -2.39
C PHE A 6 5.89 0.78 -3.38
N ALA A 7 7.18 0.99 -3.12
CA ALA A 7 8.03 1.75 -4.01
C ALA A 7 9.51 1.35 -3.90
N ARG A 8 10.28 1.75 -4.91
CA ARG A 8 11.74 1.69 -4.98
C ARG A 8 12.27 3.12 -5.11
N SER A 9 13.42 3.40 -4.50
CA SER A 9 14.11 4.67 -4.71
C SER A 9 14.59 4.85 -6.16
N THR A 10 14.48 6.07 -6.69
CA THR A 10 14.97 6.43 -8.02
C THR A 10 16.42 6.91 -8.00
N SER A 11 16.96 7.22 -6.82
CA SER A 11 18.32 7.74 -6.62
C SER A 11 19.25 6.74 -5.94
N ASP A 12 18.70 5.67 -5.36
CA ASP A 12 19.45 4.63 -4.68
C ASP A 12 18.91 3.25 -5.10
N ALA A 13 19.77 2.43 -5.70
CA ALA A 13 19.37 1.14 -6.24
C ALA A 13 19.06 0.10 -5.15
N GLU A 14 19.61 0.25 -3.95
CA GLU A 14 19.50 -0.71 -2.85
C GLU A 14 18.36 -0.38 -1.87
N THR A 15 17.68 0.76 -2.06
CA THR A 15 16.64 1.24 -1.16
C THR A 15 15.22 1.02 -1.72
N GLY A 16 14.37 0.40 -0.91
CA GLY A 16 12.92 0.28 -1.11
C GLY A 16 12.12 0.93 0.00
N TYR A 17 10.84 1.20 -0.26
CA TYR A 17 9.90 1.80 0.69
C TYR A 17 8.76 0.85 1.02
N ALA A 18 8.46 0.72 2.31
CA ALA A 18 7.40 -0.13 2.81
C ALA A 18 6.56 0.60 3.88
N LEU A 19 5.26 0.35 3.88
CA LEU A 19 4.40 0.65 5.01
C LEU A 19 4.58 -0.44 6.07
N THR A 20 4.69 -0.05 7.33
CA THR A 20 4.72 -0.98 8.46
C THR A 20 3.40 -1.72 8.60
N ALA A 21 3.44 -2.88 9.26
CA ALA A 21 2.21 -3.62 9.59
C ALA A 21 1.20 -2.76 10.38
N ALA A 22 1.67 -1.86 11.25
CA ALA A 22 0.80 -0.99 12.03
C ALA A 22 0.07 0.04 11.15
N GLU A 23 0.77 0.63 10.18
CA GLU A 23 0.21 1.63 9.26
C GLU A 23 -0.88 1.03 8.36
N VAL A 24 -0.71 -0.21 7.88
CA VAL A 24 -1.70 -0.85 6.99
C VAL A 24 -2.83 -1.59 7.74
N ALA A 25 -2.70 -1.81 9.05
CA ALA A 25 -3.62 -2.66 9.80
C ALA A 25 -5.07 -2.15 9.80
N ALA A 26 -5.28 -0.84 9.84
CA ALA A 26 -6.63 -0.27 9.83
C ALA A 26 -7.34 -0.54 8.50
N ASP A 27 -6.64 -0.37 7.39
CA ASP A 27 -7.17 -0.61 6.04
C ASP A 27 -7.46 -2.10 5.82
N ALA A 28 -6.54 -2.98 6.23
CA ALA A 28 -6.73 -4.42 6.15
C ALA A 28 -7.97 -4.90 6.91
N ARG A 29 -8.23 -4.35 8.12
CA ARG A 29 -9.43 -4.69 8.89
C ARG A 29 -10.72 -4.27 8.21
N ARG A 30 -10.75 -3.07 7.61
CA ARG A 30 -11.93 -2.60 6.85
C ARG A 30 -12.15 -3.46 5.61
N ALA A 31 -11.08 -3.76 4.87
CA ALA A 31 -11.14 -4.56 3.65
C ALA A 31 -11.61 -6.00 3.92
N ALA A 32 -11.28 -6.59 5.06
CA ALA A 32 -11.65 -7.97 5.41
C ALA A 32 -13.17 -8.24 5.40
N ALA A 33 -13.99 -7.21 5.62
CA ALA A 33 -15.45 -7.33 5.62
C ALA A 33 -16.11 -6.65 4.40
N ALA A 34 -15.33 -6.04 3.50
CA ALA A 34 -15.86 -5.30 2.37
C ALA A 34 -16.26 -6.24 1.23
N THR A 35 -17.54 -6.23 0.85
CA THR A 35 -18.09 -7.02 -0.26
C THR A 35 -18.64 -6.17 -1.39
N ALA A 36 -18.84 -4.88 -1.16
CA ALA A 36 -19.26 -3.94 -2.18
C ALA A 36 -18.03 -3.41 -2.96
N ALA A 37 -18.22 -3.15 -4.25
CA ALA A 37 -17.22 -2.49 -5.08
C ALA A 37 -16.94 -1.06 -4.56
N VAL A 38 -15.70 -0.61 -4.72
CA VAL A 38 -15.24 0.73 -4.33
C VAL A 38 -14.67 1.47 -5.54
N ASP A 39 -14.67 2.79 -5.47
CA ASP A 39 -13.98 3.64 -6.43
C ASP A 39 -12.45 3.49 -6.27
N THR A 40 -11.74 3.35 -7.38
CA THR A 40 -10.26 3.29 -7.42
C THR A 40 -9.62 4.63 -7.74
N GLY A 41 -10.43 5.67 -7.96
CA GLY A 41 -9.95 7.01 -8.26
C GLY A 41 -9.43 7.16 -9.69
N ARG A 42 -8.75 8.30 -9.93
CA ARG A 42 -8.16 8.63 -11.24
C ARG A 42 -6.82 7.93 -11.44
N LEU A 43 -6.51 7.60 -12.70
CA LEU A 43 -5.18 7.14 -13.12
C LEU A 43 -4.06 8.06 -12.59
N VAL A 44 -3.07 7.45 -11.95
CA VAL A 44 -1.80 8.07 -11.56
C VAL A 44 -0.72 7.51 -12.49
N ALA A 45 -0.12 8.39 -13.30
CA ALA A 45 1.00 8.06 -14.17
C ALA A 45 2.12 9.07 -13.92
N ALA A 46 3.35 8.56 -13.76
CA ALA A 46 4.58 9.33 -13.57
C ALA A 46 5.28 9.57 -14.90
#